data_AF-A0A7S4JMP6-F1
#
_entry.id   AF-A0A7S4JMP6-F1
#
_cell.length_a   1.000
_cell.length_b   1.000
_cell.length_c   1.000
_cell.angle_alpha   90.00
_cell.angle_beta   90.00
_cell.angle_gamma   90.00
#
_symmetry.space_group_name_H-M   'P 1'
#
loop_
_entity.id
_entity.type
_entity.pdbx_description
1 polymer ?
#
loop_
_entity_poly.entity_id
_entity_poly.type
_entity_poly.pdbx_seq_one_letter_code
_entity_poly.pdbx_strand_id
1 'polypeptide(L)'
;AAAAAASCLAAAEEWIHRRAIRRKMANLYALSQHPVGGSPTKTGEFVRLTLQDLGYEYRTYANSNPSPDSASDFPRVLFSTRLVAVDDGSPFTFQGEEHYEVLASFVREYVLNLLLRQGMKELKPERACLLLSDRQRSVGAMIPKVLVTDDLETAEVMVVIVHKSGSARTGQWSRRACINGSLEEGSVAPYMERIRERKWAAILLDPASCENDPMP
;
A
#
# COMPACT_ATOMS: atom_id res chain seq x y z
N ALA A 1 37.50 -10.56 -18.37
CA ALA A 1 37.10 -9.32 -17.66
C ALA A 1 35.59 -9.05 -17.79
N ALA A 2 35.04 -8.86 -19.00
CA ALA A 2 33.61 -8.56 -19.20
C ALA A 2 32.63 -9.66 -18.69
N ALA A 3 32.94 -10.94 -18.92
CA ALA A 3 32.11 -12.05 -18.44
C ALA A 3 32.07 -12.17 -16.90
N ALA A 4 33.19 -11.86 -16.22
CA ALA A 4 33.26 -11.84 -14.76
C ALA A 4 32.47 -10.65 -14.18
N ALA A 5 32.54 -9.47 -14.81
CA ALA A 5 31.75 -8.31 -14.43
C ALA A 5 30.24 -8.55 -14.60
N ALA A 6 29.82 -9.19 -15.70
CA ALA A 6 28.43 -9.57 -15.92
C ALA A 6 27.93 -10.61 -14.90
N SER A 7 28.76 -11.60 -14.55
CA SER A 7 28.44 -12.59 -13.51
C SER A 7 28.34 -11.96 -12.11
N CYS A 8 29.19 -11.00 -11.77
CA CYS A 8 29.10 -10.26 -10.51
C CYS A 8 27.87 -9.36 -10.46
N LEU A 9 27.51 -8.71 -11.57
CA LEU A 9 26.30 -7.89 -11.67
C LEU A 9 25.05 -8.75 -11.47
N ALA A 10 24.95 -9.89 -12.16
CA ALA A 10 23.85 -10.83 -12.02
C ALA A 10 23.73 -11.37 -10.58
N ALA A 11 24.85 -11.70 -9.94
CA ALA A 11 24.86 -12.14 -8.54
C ALA A 11 24.49 -11.03 -7.55
N ALA A 12 24.90 -9.78 -7.82
CA ALA A 12 24.51 -8.62 -7.03
C ALA A 12 23.02 -8.31 -7.18
N GLU A 13 22.50 -8.36 -8.41
CA GLU A 13 21.07 -8.23 -8.70
C GLU A 13 20.28 -9.33 -7.99
N GLU A 14 20.67 -10.58 -8.13
CA GLU A 14 20.03 -11.71 -7.46
C GLU A 14 20.06 -11.56 -5.92
N TRP A 15 21.17 -11.09 -5.35
CA TRP A 15 21.27 -10.82 -3.93
C TRP A 15 20.36 -9.67 -3.47
N ILE A 16 20.29 -8.58 -4.23
CA ILE A 16 19.36 -7.46 -4.00
C ILE A 16 17.92 -7.97 -4.06
N HIS A 17 17.59 -8.81 -5.05
CA HIS A 17 16.28 -9.43 -5.19
C HIS A 17 15.94 -10.32 -3.99
N ARG A 18 16.84 -11.22 -3.59
CA ARG A 18 16.65 -12.09 -2.42
C ARG A 18 16.47 -11.28 -1.13
N ARG A 19 17.16 -10.16 -0.98
CA ARG A 19 17.03 -9.25 0.17
C ARG A 19 15.70 -8.49 0.14
N ALA A 20 15.27 -8.02 -1.02
CA ALA A 20 13.96 -7.39 -1.21
C ALA A 20 12.81 -8.37 -0.90
N ILE A 21 12.89 -9.61 -1.37
CA ILE A 21 11.95 -10.69 -1.04
C ILE A 21 11.86 -10.90 0.46
N ARG A 22 13.01 -11.08 1.13
CA ARG A 22 13.02 -11.32 2.59
C ARG A 22 12.39 -10.15 3.35
N ARG A 23 12.66 -8.90 2.94
CA ARG A 23 12.05 -7.72 3.56
C ARG A 23 10.55 -7.64 3.31
N LYS A 24 10.10 -7.93 2.09
CA LYS A 24 8.67 -7.94 1.72
C LYS A 24 7.93 -9.05 2.45
N MET A 25 8.49 -10.26 2.50
CA MET A 25 7.94 -11.39 3.26
C MET A 25 7.90 -11.12 4.76
N ALA A 26 8.92 -10.48 5.33
CA ALA A 26 8.92 -10.06 6.73
C ALA A 26 7.84 -9.01 7.01
N ASN A 27 7.62 -8.05 6.10
CA ASN A 27 6.53 -7.08 6.21
C ASN A 27 5.16 -7.77 6.12
N LEU A 28 4.97 -8.70 5.18
CA LEU A 28 3.74 -9.48 5.01
C LEU A 28 3.41 -10.29 6.25
N TYR A 29 4.39 -11.02 6.77
CA TYR A 29 4.24 -11.82 7.99
C TYR A 29 3.95 -10.92 9.20
N ALA A 30 4.62 -9.78 9.34
CA ALA A 30 4.29 -8.84 10.41
C ALA A 30 2.86 -8.30 10.26
N LEU A 31 2.44 -7.97 9.05
CA LEU A 31 1.10 -7.43 8.77
C LEU A 31 -0.01 -8.48 8.96
N SER A 32 0.24 -9.76 8.69
CA SER A 32 -0.75 -10.82 8.97
C SER A 32 -1.02 -11.01 10.47
N GLN A 33 -0.10 -10.56 11.32
CA GLN A 33 -0.22 -10.61 12.78
C GLN A 33 -0.81 -9.33 13.38
N HIS A 34 -1.01 -8.28 12.58
CA HIS A 34 -1.64 -7.05 13.05
C HIS A 34 -3.16 -7.16 12.97
N PRO A 35 -3.91 -6.86 14.05
CA PRO A 35 -5.34 -6.72 13.97
C PRO A 35 -5.67 -5.53 13.08
N VAL A 36 -6.51 -5.75 12.07
CA VAL A 36 -6.78 -4.77 11.02
C VAL A 36 -8.21 -4.27 11.16
N GLY A 37 -8.47 -3.55 12.25
CA GLY A 37 -9.77 -2.92 12.51
C GLY A 37 -10.92 -3.88 12.87
N GLY A 38 -11.98 -3.31 13.43
CA GLY A 38 -13.20 -4.02 13.81
C GLY A 38 -14.41 -3.41 13.13
N SER A 39 -15.34 -4.25 12.66
CA SER A 39 -16.67 -3.80 12.25
C SER A 39 -17.53 -3.62 13.50
N PRO A 40 -18.29 -2.51 13.65
CA PRO A 40 -19.24 -2.40 14.73
C PRO A 40 -20.33 -3.47 14.55
N THR A 41 -20.41 -4.40 15.49
CA THR A 41 -21.58 -5.28 15.60
C THR A 41 -22.83 -4.45 15.90
N LYS A 42 -24.04 -4.94 15.55
CA LYS A 42 -25.32 -4.28 15.88
C LYS A 42 -25.49 -4.01 17.39
N THR A 43 -24.66 -4.61 18.23
CA THR A 43 -24.61 -4.52 19.70
C THR A 43 -23.52 -3.60 20.24
N GLY A 44 -22.68 -2.96 19.38
CA GLY A 44 -21.63 -2.04 19.81
C GLY A 44 -20.36 -2.71 20.36
N GLU A 45 -20.24 -4.04 20.28
CA GLU A 45 -18.99 -4.74 20.59
C GLU A 45 -18.00 -4.64 19.42
N PHE A 46 -16.80 -4.16 19.71
CA PHE A 46 -15.66 -4.15 18.79
C PHE A 46 -14.99 -5.53 18.78
N VAL A 47 -15.29 -6.33 17.78
CA VAL A 47 -14.54 -7.57 17.51
C VAL A 47 -13.36 -7.22 16.62
N ARG A 48 -12.14 -7.41 17.13
CA ARG A 48 -10.92 -7.31 16.32
C ARG A 48 -10.84 -8.55 15.44
N LEU A 49 -11.08 -8.38 14.14
CA LEU A 49 -10.90 -9.44 13.16
C LEU A 49 -9.54 -9.26 12.47
N THR A 50 -8.98 -10.35 11.98
CA THR A 50 -7.82 -10.42 11.10
C THR A 50 -8.27 -10.84 9.71
N LEU A 51 -7.39 -10.69 8.71
CA LEU A 51 -7.66 -11.18 7.37
C LEU A 51 -7.89 -12.71 7.36
N GLN A 52 -7.19 -13.42 8.24
CA GLN A 52 -7.32 -14.87 8.41
C GLN A 52 -8.67 -15.26 9.04
N ASP A 53 -9.22 -14.44 9.93
CA ASP A 53 -10.57 -14.65 10.48
C ASP A 53 -11.66 -14.52 9.40
N LEU A 54 -11.36 -13.79 8.31
CA LEU A 54 -12.21 -13.73 7.11
C LEU A 54 -11.93 -14.88 6.12
N GLY A 55 -11.00 -15.78 6.44
CA GLY A 55 -10.60 -16.90 5.60
C GLY A 55 -9.61 -16.55 4.49
N TYR A 56 -8.96 -15.37 4.53
CA TYR A 56 -8.03 -14.92 3.50
C TYR A 56 -6.63 -14.59 4.02
N GLU A 57 -5.65 -14.62 3.13
CA GLU A 57 -4.31 -14.09 3.39
C GLU A 57 -3.66 -13.53 2.12
N TYR A 58 -2.67 -12.66 2.30
CA TYR A 58 -1.83 -12.21 1.20
C TYR A 58 -0.64 -13.15 1.01
N ARG A 59 -0.57 -13.80 -0.16
CA ARG A 59 0.60 -14.58 -0.59
C ARG A 59 1.38 -13.85 -1.66
N THR A 60 2.70 -13.94 -1.59
CA THR A 60 3.59 -13.34 -2.59
C THR A 60 4.19 -14.40 -3.47
N TYR A 61 4.02 -14.20 -4.77
CA TYR A 61 4.51 -15.07 -5.82
C TYR A 61 5.61 -14.36 -6.59
N ALA A 62 6.64 -15.10 -7.01
CA ALA A 62 7.57 -14.60 -8.01
C ALA A 62 6.81 -14.33 -9.30
N ASN A 63 6.99 -13.16 -9.90
CA ASN A 63 6.41 -12.88 -11.20
C ASN A 63 7.20 -13.66 -12.25
N SER A 64 6.57 -14.67 -12.86
CA SER A 64 7.17 -15.51 -13.90
C SER A 64 7.35 -14.78 -15.24
N ASN A 65 6.70 -13.62 -15.42
CA ASN A 65 6.82 -12.76 -16.59
C ASN A 65 7.04 -11.30 -16.13
N PRO A 66 8.24 -10.96 -15.62
CA PRO A 66 8.57 -9.58 -15.36
C PRO A 66 8.50 -8.81 -16.68
N SER A 67 7.73 -7.72 -16.71
CA SER A 67 7.63 -6.86 -17.90
C SER A 67 9.03 -6.57 -18.48
N PRO A 68 9.25 -6.78 -19.79
CA PRO A 68 10.56 -6.65 -20.38
C PRO A 68 10.98 -5.18 -20.42
N ASP A 69 11.95 -4.89 -19.56
CA ASP A 69 12.99 -3.88 -19.69
C ASP A 69 12.75 -2.36 -19.66
N SER A 70 13.85 -1.74 -19.26
CA SER A 70 14.28 -0.39 -18.86
C SER A 70 13.67 0.87 -19.48
N ALA A 71 12.70 0.79 -20.39
CA ALA A 71 12.11 1.97 -21.04
C ALA A 71 10.76 2.41 -20.45
N SER A 72 10.12 1.57 -19.63
CA SER A 72 8.88 1.97 -18.96
C SER A 72 9.18 2.67 -17.63
N ASP A 73 8.58 3.85 -17.44
CA ASP A 73 8.57 4.56 -16.15
C ASP A 73 7.85 3.75 -15.05
N PHE A 74 7.16 2.67 -15.43
CA PHE A 74 6.45 1.74 -14.54
C PHE A 74 7.39 0.73 -13.86
N PRO A 75 7.18 0.42 -12.56
CA PRO A 75 8.02 -0.48 -11.80
C PRO A 75 8.12 -1.88 -12.42
N ARG A 76 9.34 -2.46 -12.43
CA ARG A 76 9.52 -3.89 -12.70
C ARG A 76 8.86 -4.64 -11.55
N VAL A 77 7.66 -5.16 -11.78
CA VAL A 77 6.95 -5.97 -10.78
C VAL A 77 7.59 -7.35 -10.76
N LEU A 78 8.57 -7.53 -9.88
CA LEU A 78 9.30 -8.79 -9.71
C LEU A 78 8.51 -9.82 -8.91
N PHE A 79 7.54 -9.34 -8.12
CA PHE A 79 6.71 -10.16 -7.25
C PHE A 79 5.28 -9.64 -7.28
N SER A 80 4.32 -10.56 -7.24
CA SER A 80 2.90 -10.25 -7.17
C SER A 80 2.34 -10.71 -5.83
N THR A 81 1.82 -9.78 -5.03
CA THR A 81 1.18 -10.07 -3.75
C THR A 81 -0.33 -10.13 -3.94
N ARG A 82 -0.91 -11.32 -3.83
CA ARG A 82 -2.33 -11.60 -4.13
C ARG A 82 -3.07 -12.07 -2.90
N LEU A 83 -4.34 -11.67 -2.81
CA LEU A 83 -5.26 -12.19 -1.81
C LEU A 83 -5.73 -13.58 -2.23
N VAL A 84 -5.60 -14.55 -1.33
CA VAL A 84 -6.03 -15.94 -1.56
C VAL A 84 -6.75 -16.49 -0.34
N ALA A 85 -7.59 -17.50 -0.55
CA ALA A 85 -8.23 -18.24 0.54
C ALA A 85 -7.19 -19.05 1.32
N VAL A 86 -7.36 -19.13 2.64
CA VAL A 86 -6.41 -19.80 3.55
C VAL A 86 -6.41 -21.32 3.36
N ASP A 87 -7.59 -21.89 3.07
CA ASP A 87 -7.85 -23.32 2.97
C ASP A 87 -7.20 -23.97 1.75
N ASP A 88 -7.42 -23.42 0.55
CA ASP A 88 -6.99 -24.03 -0.71
C ASP A 88 -6.08 -23.12 -1.56
N GLY A 89 -5.90 -21.86 -1.17
CA GLY A 89 -5.13 -20.87 -1.93
C GLY A 89 -5.84 -20.35 -3.17
N SER A 90 -7.15 -20.59 -3.32
CA SER A 90 -7.95 -20.09 -4.43
C SER A 90 -8.11 -18.56 -4.39
N PRO A 91 -8.37 -17.91 -5.53
CA PRO A 91 -8.67 -16.48 -5.58
C PRO A 91 -9.95 -16.12 -4.82
N PHE A 92 -10.09 -14.84 -4.48
CA PHE A 92 -11.31 -14.32 -3.87
C PHE A 92 -12.58 -14.68 -4.67
N THR A 93 -13.59 -15.16 -3.94
CA THR A 93 -14.94 -15.39 -4.46
C THR A 93 -15.92 -14.44 -3.77
N PHE A 94 -16.76 -13.76 -4.54
CA PHE A 94 -17.73 -12.81 -4.00
C PHE A 94 -18.85 -13.52 -3.24
N GLN A 95 -19.03 -13.17 -1.97
CA GLN A 95 -20.02 -13.78 -1.05
C GLN A 95 -21.16 -12.81 -0.68
N GLY A 96 -21.15 -11.59 -1.22
CA GLY A 96 -22.11 -10.54 -0.88
C GLY A 96 -21.43 -9.20 -0.59
N GLU A 97 -22.24 -8.14 -0.59
CA GLU A 97 -21.77 -6.76 -0.43
C GLU A 97 -21.18 -6.50 0.96
N GLU A 98 -21.82 -7.00 2.02
CA GLU A 98 -21.33 -6.84 3.40
C GLU A 98 -19.94 -7.47 3.58
N HIS A 99 -19.75 -8.71 3.13
CA HIS A 99 -18.46 -9.38 3.17
C HIS A 99 -17.39 -8.64 2.36
N TYR A 100 -17.77 -8.15 1.17
CA TYR A 100 -16.87 -7.39 0.31
C TYR A 100 -16.45 -6.06 0.93
N GLU A 101 -17.36 -5.34 1.59
CA GLU A 101 -17.06 -4.07 2.25
C GLU A 101 -16.17 -4.26 3.49
N VAL A 102 -16.43 -5.31 4.28
CA VAL A 102 -15.54 -5.69 5.38
C VAL A 102 -14.15 -5.98 4.84
N LEU A 103 -14.02 -6.87 3.85
CA LEU A 103 -12.73 -7.21 3.25
C LEU A 103 -12.02 -5.98 2.64
N ALA A 104 -12.76 -5.10 1.96
CA ALA A 104 -12.21 -3.87 1.42
C ALA A 104 -11.64 -2.93 2.49
N SER A 105 -12.25 -2.88 3.68
CA SER A 105 -11.71 -2.15 4.83
C SER A 105 -10.37 -2.75 5.30
N PHE A 106 -10.29 -4.08 5.37
CA PHE A 106 -9.04 -4.78 5.71
C PHE A 106 -7.92 -4.48 4.70
N VAL A 107 -8.23 -4.58 3.40
CA VAL A 107 -7.26 -4.28 2.34
C VAL A 107 -6.77 -2.84 2.42
N ARG A 108 -7.65 -1.90 2.80
CA ARG A 108 -7.28 -0.50 2.95
C ARG A 108 -6.25 -0.26 4.03
N GLU A 109 -6.53 -0.75 5.22
CA GLU A 109 -5.61 -0.65 6.34
C GLU A 109 -4.31 -1.41 6.07
N TYR A 110 -4.39 -2.55 5.39
CA TYR A 110 -3.21 -3.30 4.97
C TYR A 110 -2.29 -2.45 4.07
N VAL A 111 -2.83 -1.81 3.03
CA VAL A 111 -2.05 -0.97 2.11
C VAL A 111 -1.46 0.24 2.82
N LEU A 112 -2.22 0.90 3.70
CA LEU A 112 -1.70 2.00 4.50
C LEU A 112 -0.49 1.56 5.36
N ASN A 113 -0.64 0.46 6.10
CA ASN A 113 0.44 -0.06 6.94
C ASN A 113 1.65 -0.53 6.12
N LEU A 114 1.43 -1.05 4.90
CA LEU A 114 2.51 -1.38 3.98
C LEU A 114 3.31 -0.12 3.59
N LEU A 115 2.64 0.99 3.28
CA LEU A 115 3.30 2.26 2.94
C LEU A 115 4.10 2.82 4.13
N LEU A 116 3.54 2.77 5.34
CA LEU A 116 4.25 3.21 6.55
C LEU A 116 5.52 2.39 6.77
N ARG A 117 5.46 1.06 6.60
CA ARG A 117 6.64 0.17 6.68
C ARG A 117 7.66 0.38 5.56
N GLN A 118 7.21 0.89 4.41
CA GLN A 118 8.09 1.27 3.30
C GLN A 118 8.82 2.60 3.55
N GLY A 119 8.53 3.29 4.66
CA GLY A 119 9.22 4.52 5.08
C GLY A 119 8.41 5.80 4.88
N MET A 120 7.12 5.68 4.55
CA MET A 120 6.21 6.82 4.57
C MET A 120 5.80 7.15 6.01
N LYS A 121 5.53 8.42 6.29
CA LYS A 121 4.98 8.91 7.55
C LYS A 121 3.76 9.76 7.28
N GLU A 122 2.77 9.64 8.17
CA GLU A 122 1.62 10.53 8.14
C GLU A 122 2.00 11.90 8.68
N LEU A 123 1.70 12.94 7.91
CA LEU A 123 1.87 14.31 8.31
C LEU A 123 0.82 14.65 9.37
N LYS A 124 1.24 15.31 10.45
CA LYS A 124 0.32 15.70 11.51
C LYS A 124 -0.78 16.66 10.99
N PRO A 125 -2.00 16.60 11.54
CA PRO A 125 -3.11 17.44 11.09
C PRO A 125 -2.78 18.93 11.05
N GLU A 126 -2.00 19.45 11.99
CA GLU A 126 -1.65 20.88 12.05
C GLU A 126 -0.85 21.33 10.83
N ARG A 127 0.00 20.44 10.28
CA ARG A 127 0.75 20.70 9.05
C ARG A 127 -0.08 20.42 7.81
N ALA A 128 -0.92 19.39 7.83
CA ALA A 128 -1.80 19.05 6.70
C ALA A 128 -2.87 20.14 6.44
N CYS A 129 -3.38 20.79 7.50
CA CYS A 129 -4.29 21.94 7.43
C CYS A 129 -3.75 23.13 6.61
N LEU A 130 -2.43 23.24 6.46
CA LEU A 130 -1.80 24.30 5.66
C LEU A 130 -2.07 24.13 4.16
N LEU A 131 -2.43 22.92 3.71
CA LEU A 131 -2.82 22.64 2.32
C LEU A 131 -4.23 23.13 1.98
N LEU A 132 -5.03 23.50 2.98
CA LEU A 132 -6.35 24.08 2.78
C LEU A 132 -6.23 25.58 2.49
N SER A 133 -7.10 26.12 1.64
CA SER A 133 -7.28 27.57 1.52
C SER A 133 -7.93 28.17 2.78
N ASP A 134 -7.81 29.49 2.97
CA ASP A 134 -8.49 30.18 4.07
C ASP A 134 -10.00 29.96 4.05
N ARG A 135 -10.60 29.96 2.85
CA ARG A 135 -12.01 29.65 2.66
C ARG A 135 -12.33 28.24 3.16
N GLN A 136 -11.54 27.24 2.78
CA GLN A 136 -11.74 25.86 3.21
C GLN A 136 -11.59 25.72 4.74
N ARG A 137 -10.61 26.37 5.36
CA ARG A 137 -10.47 26.40 6.82
C ARG A 137 -11.67 27.07 7.49
N SER A 138 -12.15 28.19 6.96
CA SER A 138 -13.28 28.94 7.54
C SER A 138 -14.62 28.19 7.52
N VAL A 139 -14.80 27.25 6.57
CA VAL A 139 -16.00 26.42 6.47
C VAL A 139 -15.82 25.05 7.14
N GLY A 140 -14.72 24.84 7.87
CA GLY A 140 -14.43 23.57 8.53
C GLY A 140 -14.23 22.41 7.55
N ALA A 141 -13.60 22.67 6.39
CA ALA A 141 -13.28 21.63 5.43
C ALA A 141 -12.40 20.54 6.07
N MET A 142 -12.60 19.30 5.62
CA MET A 142 -11.87 18.15 6.13
C MET A 142 -10.36 18.29 5.88
N ILE A 143 -9.57 17.89 6.88
CA ILE A 143 -8.12 17.87 6.80
C ILE A 143 -7.72 16.68 5.91
N PRO A 144 -6.94 16.88 4.84
CA PRO A 144 -6.51 15.77 3.99
C PRO A 144 -5.50 14.88 4.73
N LYS A 145 -5.55 13.57 4.47
CA LYS A 145 -4.49 12.65 4.89
C LYS A 145 -3.33 12.80 3.93
N VAL A 146 -2.15 13.01 4.51
CA VAL A 146 -0.92 13.26 3.76
C VAL A 146 0.12 12.28 4.26
N LEU A 147 0.63 11.43 3.37
CA LEU A 147 1.81 10.63 3.66
C LEU A 147 3.03 11.23 2.97
N VAL A 148 4.16 11.31 3.65
CA VAL A 148 5.42 11.84 3.11
C VAL A 148 6.58 10.89 3.40
N THR A 149 7.62 10.92 2.57
CA THR A 149 8.90 10.26 2.88
C THR A 149 9.76 11.09 3.83
N ASP A 150 10.73 10.45 4.49
CA ASP A 150 11.64 11.10 5.45
C ASP A 150 12.63 12.08 4.81
N ASP A 151 12.93 11.90 3.52
CA ASP A 151 13.86 12.71 2.75
C ASP A 151 13.20 13.93 2.09
N LEU A 152 11.96 14.26 2.46
CA LEU A 152 11.19 15.37 1.87
C LEU A 152 11.94 16.69 1.79
N GLU A 153 12.74 17.02 2.82
CA GLU A 153 13.47 18.29 2.90
C GLU A 153 14.86 18.22 2.25
N THR A 154 15.37 17.03 1.93
CA THR A 154 16.76 16.83 1.47
C THR A 154 16.86 16.25 0.06
N ALA A 155 15.79 15.67 -0.48
CA ALA A 155 15.78 15.12 -1.83
C ALA A 155 15.80 16.22 -2.90
N GLU A 156 16.55 15.98 -3.97
CA GLU A 156 16.62 16.89 -5.13
C GLU A 156 15.34 16.85 -5.98
N VAL A 157 14.65 15.70 -5.98
CA VAL A 157 13.43 15.47 -6.75
C VAL A 157 12.32 14.99 -5.81
N MET A 158 11.13 15.57 -5.96
CA MET A 158 9.93 15.22 -5.21
C MET A 158 8.80 14.81 -6.15
N VAL A 159 8.17 13.68 -5.85
CA VAL A 159 7.00 13.17 -6.56
C VAL A 159 5.75 13.45 -5.74
N VAL A 160 4.77 14.13 -6.33
CA VAL A 160 3.47 14.38 -5.68
C VAL A 160 2.41 13.51 -6.35
N ILE A 161 1.78 12.64 -5.57
CA ILE A 161 0.72 11.74 -6.01
C ILE A 161 -0.58 12.18 -5.35
N VAL A 162 -1.51 12.67 -6.18
CA VAL A 162 -2.83 13.12 -5.73
C VAL A 162 -3.86 12.07 -6.11
N HIS A 163 -4.49 11.44 -5.12
CA HIS A 163 -5.60 10.53 -5.39
C HIS A 163 -6.88 11.31 -5.69
N LYS A 164 -7.67 10.80 -6.63
CA LYS A 164 -9.05 11.28 -6.81
C LYS A 164 -9.88 10.87 -5.60
N SER A 165 -10.82 11.73 -5.21
CA SER A 165 -11.83 11.40 -4.21
C SER A 165 -12.67 10.21 -4.69
N GLY A 166 -12.83 9.20 -3.83
CA GLY A 166 -13.57 7.98 -4.14
C GLY A 166 -13.47 6.93 -3.05
N SER A 167 -14.08 5.75 -3.28
CA SER A 167 -14.05 4.63 -2.33
C SER A 167 -12.67 3.94 -2.22
N ALA A 168 -11.75 4.25 -3.13
CA ALA A 168 -10.34 3.88 -3.01
C ALA A 168 -9.62 4.99 -2.20
N ARG A 169 -9.08 4.63 -1.04
CA ARG A 169 -8.44 5.54 -0.08
C ARG A 169 -6.92 5.46 -0.16
N THR A 170 -6.24 6.42 0.48
CA THR A 170 -4.79 6.64 0.55
C THR A 170 -3.94 5.44 0.10
N GLY A 171 -3.37 5.56 -1.10
CA GLY A 171 -2.42 4.59 -1.63
C GLY A 171 -3.05 3.45 -2.42
N GLN A 172 -4.38 3.35 -2.49
CA GLN A 172 -5.08 2.42 -3.37
C GLN A 172 -5.71 3.17 -4.54
N TRP A 173 -5.62 2.56 -5.72
CA TRP A 173 -6.21 3.08 -6.94
C TRP A 173 -7.48 2.30 -7.29
N SER A 174 -7.57 1.03 -6.86
CA SER A 174 -8.76 0.20 -7.06
C SER A 174 -8.86 -0.92 -6.02
N ARG A 175 -9.97 -0.93 -5.25
CA ARG A 175 -10.31 -2.01 -4.31
C ARG A 175 -10.38 -3.37 -5.02
N ARG A 176 -11.05 -3.40 -6.18
CA ARG A 176 -11.20 -4.61 -7.00
C ARG A 176 -9.86 -5.14 -7.48
N ALA A 177 -8.93 -4.26 -7.87
CA ALA A 177 -7.61 -4.69 -8.31
C ALA A 177 -6.77 -5.25 -7.14
N CYS A 178 -6.83 -4.63 -5.96
CA CYS A 178 -6.16 -5.15 -4.77
C CYS A 178 -6.70 -6.54 -4.35
N ILE A 179 -8.01 -6.76 -4.45
CA ILE A 179 -8.68 -8.01 -4.01
C ILE A 179 -8.56 -9.10 -5.07
N ASN A 180 -8.88 -8.81 -6.33
CA ASN A 180 -8.99 -9.83 -7.39
C ASN A 180 -7.72 -9.98 -8.24
N GLY A 181 -6.83 -8.99 -8.21
CA GLY A 181 -5.57 -8.96 -8.96
C GLY A 181 -4.40 -9.11 -8.01
N SER A 182 -3.70 -8.00 -7.78
CA SER A 182 -2.62 -7.93 -6.79
C SER A 182 -2.48 -6.52 -6.20
N LEU A 183 -1.75 -6.41 -5.10
CA LEU A 183 -1.42 -5.12 -4.51
C LEU A 183 -0.61 -4.23 -5.46
N GLU A 184 0.20 -4.81 -6.33
CA GLU A 184 0.99 -4.06 -7.31
C GLU A 184 0.13 -3.45 -8.42
N GLU A 185 -0.99 -4.09 -8.77
CA GLU A 185 -1.94 -3.54 -9.74
C GLU A 185 -2.90 -2.54 -9.10
N GLY A 186 -3.26 -2.76 -7.84
CA GLY A 186 -4.29 -1.99 -7.16
C GLY A 186 -3.80 -0.84 -6.28
N SER A 187 -2.48 -0.70 -6.05
CA SER A 187 -1.93 0.27 -5.09
C SER A 187 -0.70 1.03 -5.59
N VAL A 188 -0.32 2.05 -4.84
CA VAL A 188 0.88 2.87 -5.05
C VAL A 188 2.16 2.21 -4.52
N ALA A 189 2.04 1.12 -3.74
CA ALA A 189 3.16 0.44 -3.10
C ALA A 189 4.34 0.08 -4.04
N PRO A 190 4.15 -0.40 -5.29
CA PRO A 190 5.28 -0.69 -6.17
C PRO A 190 6.00 0.58 -6.66
N TYR A 191 5.32 1.72 -6.73
CA TYR A 191 5.95 2.99 -7.12
C TYR A 191 6.84 3.54 -6.01
N MET A 192 6.48 3.31 -4.74
CA MET A 192 7.30 3.71 -3.60
C MET A 192 8.68 3.05 -3.61
N GLU A 193 8.78 1.81 -4.12
CA GLU A 193 10.06 1.12 -4.26
C GLU A 193 10.98 1.85 -5.25
N ARG A 194 10.46 2.32 -6.38
CA ARG A 194 11.25 3.08 -7.38
C ARG A 194 11.64 4.47 -6.90
N ILE A 195 10.73 5.17 -6.23
CA ILE A 195 11.02 6.48 -5.64
C ILE A 195 12.21 6.36 -4.69
N ARG A 196 12.19 5.33 -3.83
CA ARG A 196 13.29 5.03 -2.91
C ARG A 196 14.58 4.64 -3.63
N GLU A 197 14.52 3.81 -4.68
CA GLU A 197 15.70 3.44 -5.49
C GLU A 197 16.36 4.66 -6.14
N ARG A 198 15.55 5.64 -6.55
CA ARG A 198 16.00 6.88 -7.18
C ARG A 198 16.38 7.98 -6.18
N LYS A 199 16.22 7.74 -4.86
CA LYS A 199 16.41 8.74 -3.79
C LYS A 199 15.57 10.00 -4.01
N TRP A 200 14.34 9.80 -4.48
CA TRP A 200 13.36 10.86 -4.61
C TRP A 200 12.49 10.90 -3.35
N ALA A 201 11.99 12.09 -3.01
CA ALA A 201 10.94 12.22 -2.01
C ALA A 201 9.57 11.94 -2.62
N ALA A 202 8.61 11.51 -1.80
CA ALA A 202 7.20 11.40 -2.19
C ALA A 202 6.28 12.14 -1.23
N ILE A 203 5.24 12.76 -1.79
CA ILE A 203 4.03 13.20 -1.08
C ILE A 203 2.85 12.45 -1.68
N LEU A 204 2.08 11.79 -0.82
CA LEU A 204 0.82 11.15 -1.13
C LEU A 204 -0.32 11.95 -0.53
N LEU A 205 -1.20 12.48 -1.37
CA LEU A 205 -2.34 13.28 -0.95
C LEU A 205 -3.64 12.51 -1.16
N ASP A 206 -4.41 12.38 -0.08
CA ASP A 206 -5.78 11.90 -0.10
C ASP A 206 -6.72 13.03 0.39
N PRO A 207 -7.39 13.73 -0.55
CA PRO A 207 -8.24 14.86 -0.20
C PRO A 207 -9.58 14.46 0.45
N ALA A 208 -9.90 13.16 0.57
CA ALA A 208 -11.21 12.66 0.99
C ALA A 208 -11.19 11.77 2.26
N SER A 209 -10.08 11.71 2.98
CA SER A 209 -9.78 10.66 3.98
C SER A 209 -10.40 10.82 5.38
N CYS A 210 -11.44 11.64 5.58
CA CYS A 210 -12.13 11.70 6.87
C CYS A 210 -13.65 11.62 6.66
N GLU A 211 -14.13 10.39 6.44
CA GLU A 211 -15.54 10.04 6.56
C GLU A 211 -15.63 9.08 7.75
N ASN A 212 -16.12 9.58 8.91
CA ASN A 212 -16.58 8.81 10.07
C ASN A 212 -15.72 7.62 10.56
N ASP A 213 -14.39 7.66 10.50
CA ASP A 213 -13.61 6.79 11.37
C ASP A 213 -13.62 7.40 12.78
N PRO A 214 -14.29 6.79 13.78
CA PRO A 214 -14.10 7.22 15.14
C PRO A 214 -12.62 7.02 15.45
N MET A 215 -11.94 8.13 15.75
CA MET A 215 -10.60 8.07 16.33
C MET A 215 -10.60 7.10 17.53
N PRO A 216 -9.53 6.33 17.74
CA PRO A 216 -9.37 5.50 18.93
C PRO A 216 -9.41 6.32 20.21
#